data_AF-A0AAV7JW19-F1
#
_entry.id   AF-A0AAV7JW19-F1
#
_cell.length_a   1.000
_cell.length_b   1.000
_cell.length_c   1.000
_cell.angle_alpha   90.00
_cell.angle_beta   90.00
_cell.angle_gamma   90.00
#
_symmetry.space_group_name_H-M   'P 1'
#
loop_
_entity.id
_entity.type
_entity.pdbx_description
1 polymer ?
#
loop_
_entity_poly.entity_id
_entity_poly.type
_entity_poly.pdbx_seq_one_letter_code
_entity_poly.pdbx_strand_id
1 'polypeptide(L)'
;MDIEPKNNHVKRVTDSLNSLKVKLICTFAHFALQPPNKFTILFQTHASRIGAIKEDTLLLLRGYLANFIQPEIIIATVDILTIDYRNKVNQLPRNSLVVGNDILDLIPEFEDEIHGTVMGDRFYDSVRLFYETVVSKMLAKFPHRNATLSDLAFLNPRNHTHCCIQSITRLCKQFMTTTSEEIDQIIQEFVAYKITPDNQLPSYNPTDIAAIDHFWSAMSTLPHSNADP
;
A
#
# COMPACT_ATOMS: atom_id res chain seq x y z
N MET A 1 53.36 26.48 15.51
CA MET A 1 51.93 26.80 15.35
C MET A 1 51.39 25.73 14.43
N ASP A 2 50.96 24.62 15.03
CA ASP A 2 50.53 23.42 14.30
C ASP A 2 49.19 23.68 13.62
N ILE A 3 49.20 23.57 12.29
CA ILE A 3 47.99 23.51 11.48
C ILE A 3 47.60 22.04 11.40
N GLU A 4 46.90 21.53 12.42
CA GLU A 4 46.18 20.25 12.31
C GLU A 4 45.05 20.35 11.26
N PRO A 5 44.72 19.26 10.56
CA PRO A 5 44.39 19.33 9.15
C PRO A 5 42.87 19.28 8.95
N LYS A 6 42.29 20.38 8.45
CA LYS A 6 40.92 20.39 7.87
C LYS A 6 40.72 19.29 6.80
N ASN A 7 41.80 18.80 6.20
CA ASN A 7 41.82 17.76 5.17
C ASN A 7 41.53 16.33 5.69
N ASN A 8 41.74 16.07 7.00
CA ASN A 8 41.56 14.74 7.58
C ASN A 8 40.07 14.39 7.79
N HIS A 9 39.25 15.41 8.09
CA HIS A 9 37.80 15.24 8.24
C HIS A 9 37.12 14.94 6.91
N VAL A 10 37.49 15.65 5.84
CA VAL A 10 36.94 15.43 4.49
C VAL A 10 37.27 14.02 4.01
N LYS A 11 38.52 13.58 4.16
CA LYS A 11 38.95 12.22 3.81
C LYS A 11 38.17 11.15 4.57
N ARG A 12 38.00 11.30 5.88
CA ARG A 12 37.20 10.37 6.71
C ARG A 12 35.74 10.27 6.26
N VAL A 13 35.14 11.39 5.84
CA VAL A 13 33.77 11.40 5.30
C VAL A 13 33.73 10.68 3.95
N THR A 14 34.66 10.96 3.05
CA THR A 14 34.78 10.29 1.75
C THR A 14 34.97 8.78 1.92
N ASP A 15 35.87 8.35 2.80
CA ASP A 15 36.12 6.93 3.09
C ASP A 15 34.88 6.25 3.68
N SER A 16 34.14 6.96 4.56
CA SER A 16 32.89 6.44 5.15
C SER A 16 31.78 6.30 4.10
N LEU A 17 31.61 7.30 3.23
CA LEU A 17 30.60 7.28 2.15
C LEU A 17 30.91 6.20 1.11
N ASN A 18 32.18 5.92 0.87
CA ASN A 18 32.63 4.86 -0.03
C ASN A 18 32.63 3.46 0.60
N SER A 19 32.34 3.33 1.90
CA SER A 19 32.28 2.04 2.57
C SER A 19 31.16 1.17 2.01
N LEU A 20 31.43 -0.14 1.89
CA LEU A 20 30.44 -1.13 1.44
C LEU A 20 29.14 -1.07 2.24
N LYS A 21 29.24 -0.89 3.56
CA LYS A 21 28.08 -0.73 4.45
C LYS A 21 27.16 0.42 4.00
N VAL A 22 27.73 1.59 3.69
CA VAL A 22 26.93 2.74 3.25
C VAL A 22 26.32 2.47 1.89
N LYS A 23 27.07 1.90 0.94
CA LYS A 23 26.55 1.50 -0.37
C LYS A 23 25.33 0.57 -0.22
N LEU A 24 25.47 -0.54 0.52
CA LEU A 24 24.39 -1.50 0.73
C LEU A 24 23.14 -0.85 1.35
N ILE A 25 23.31 -0.04 2.41
CA ILE A 25 22.19 0.61 3.09
C ILE A 25 21.50 1.64 2.18
N CYS A 26 22.27 2.48 1.48
CA CYS A 26 21.72 3.50 0.59
C CYS A 26 21.00 2.88 -0.60
N THR A 27 21.58 1.84 -1.22
CA THR A 27 20.94 1.09 -2.31
C THR A 27 19.66 0.41 -1.82
N PHE A 28 19.68 -0.18 -0.63
CA PHE A 28 18.49 -0.80 -0.05
C PHE A 28 17.41 0.23 0.23
N ALA A 29 17.76 1.37 0.81
CA ALA A 29 16.83 2.46 1.06
C ALA A 29 16.23 3.00 -0.23
N HIS A 30 17.04 3.16 -1.29
CA HIS A 30 16.57 3.58 -2.60
C HIS A 30 15.48 2.64 -3.15
N PHE A 31 15.71 1.33 -3.07
CA PHE A 31 14.75 0.29 -3.44
C PHE A 31 13.50 0.29 -2.54
N ALA A 32 13.71 0.17 -1.23
CA ALA A 32 12.66 -0.10 -0.26
C ALA A 32 11.73 1.10 -0.03
N LEU A 33 12.14 2.32 -0.41
CA LEU A 33 11.31 3.54 -0.33
C LEU A 33 10.51 3.83 -1.62
N GLN A 34 10.73 3.09 -2.71
CA GLN A 34 9.93 3.29 -3.94
C GLN A 34 8.42 3.09 -3.72
N PRO A 35 7.95 2.01 -3.04
CA PRO A 35 6.51 1.80 -2.86
C PRO A 35 5.79 2.93 -2.10
N PRO A 36 6.26 3.44 -0.94
CA PRO A 36 5.58 4.51 -0.23
C PRO A 36 5.69 5.85 -0.96
N ASN A 37 6.74 6.08 -1.74
CA ASN A 37 6.83 7.27 -2.60
C ASN A 37 5.73 7.24 -3.67
N LYS A 38 5.56 6.11 -4.37
CA LYS A 38 4.48 5.91 -5.35
C LYS A 38 3.10 6.04 -4.70
N PHE A 39 2.92 5.47 -3.51
CA PHE A 39 1.68 5.59 -2.75
C PHE A 39 1.37 7.04 -2.36
N THR A 40 2.38 7.83 -1.97
CA THR A 40 2.19 9.24 -1.63
C THR A 40 1.75 10.07 -2.83
N ILE A 41 2.26 9.78 -4.04
CA ILE A 41 1.86 10.45 -5.27
C ILE A 41 0.35 10.29 -5.53
N LEU A 42 -0.26 9.16 -5.15
CA LEU A 42 -1.71 8.95 -5.29
C LEU A 42 -2.55 9.98 -4.51
N PHE A 43 -2.00 10.57 -3.43
CA PHE A 43 -2.68 11.58 -2.62
C PHE A 43 -2.32 13.01 -2.98
N GLN A 44 -1.37 13.21 -3.91
CA GLN A 44 -0.97 14.53 -4.38
C GLN A 44 -1.84 15.03 -5.53
N THR A 45 -2.73 14.20 -6.05
CA THR A 45 -3.65 14.55 -7.14
C THR A 45 -4.97 15.10 -6.60
N HIS A 46 -5.68 15.91 -7.40
CA HIS A 46 -7.02 16.41 -7.05
C HIS A 46 -8.13 15.35 -7.10
N ALA A 47 -7.84 14.16 -7.66
CA ALA A 47 -8.82 13.09 -7.80
C ALA A 47 -9.14 12.40 -6.46
N SER A 48 -10.41 12.05 -6.25
CA SER A 48 -10.85 11.39 -5.01
C SER A 48 -10.43 9.92 -4.98
N ARG A 49 -9.64 9.53 -3.96
CA ARG A 49 -9.20 8.14 -3.74
C ARG A 49 -9.93 7.44 -2.60
N ILE A 50 -10.94 8.06 -2.01
CA ILE A 50 -11.54 7.60 -0.75
C ILE A 50 -12.18 6.21 -0.87
N GLY A 51 -12.75 5.86 -2.03
CA GLY A 51 -13.31 4.52 -2.28
C GLY A 51 -12.26 3.42 -2.46
N ALA A 52 -11.02 3.78 -2.81
CA ALA A 52 -9.91 2.84 -3.05
C ALA A 52 -8.90 2.79 -1.89
N ILE A 53 -8.91 3.77 -0.97
CA ILE A 53 -7.87 3.94 0.05
C ILE A 53 -7.64 2.69 0.91
N LYS A 54 -8.70 1.96 1.23
CA LYS A 54 -8.60 0.72 2.01
C LYS A 54 -7.88 -0.37 1.22
N GLU A 55 -8.24 -0.54 -0.05
CA GLU A 55 -7.59 -1.51 -0.95
C GLU A 55 -6.14 -1.12 -1.21
N ASP A 56 -5.87 0.15 -1.50
CA ASP A 56 -4.53 0.68 -1.78
C ASP A 56 -3.59 0.50 -0.58
N THR A 57 -4.06 0.78 0.64
CA THR A 57 -3.26 0.59 1.87
C THR A 57 -2.99 -0.89 2.16
N LEU A 58 -3.95 -1.78 1.91
CA LEU A 58 -3.78 -3.23 2.05
C LEU A 58 -2.82 -3.79 0.99
N LEU A 59 -2.89 -3.31 -0.25
CA LEU A 59 -1.98 -3.70 -1.31
C LEU A 59 -0.54 -3.29 -0.99
N LEU A 60 -0.34 -2.07 -0.50
CA LEU A 60 0.97 -1.59 -0.06
C LEU A 60 1.52 -2.44 1.10
N LEU A 61 0.69 -2.75 2.10
CA LEU A 61 1.04 -3.63 3.21
C LEU A 61 1.44 -5.03 2.72
N ARG A 62 0.65 -5.62 1.82
CA ARG A 62 0.92 -6.93 1.23
C ARG A 62 2.24 -6.95 0.47
N GLY A 63 2.54 -5.88 -0.29
CA GLY A 63 3.82 -5.70 -0.98
C GLY A 63 5.01 -5.69 -0.02
N TYR A 64 4.88 -5.05 1.14
CA TYR A 64 5.93 -5.08 2.17
C TYR A 64 6.07 -6.44 2.84
N LEU A 65 4.96 -7.11 3.19
CA LEU A 65 4.99 -8.45 3.76
C LEU A 65 5.67 -9.44 2.81
N ALA A 66 5.38 -9.37 1.52
CA ALA A 66 5.96 -10.27 0.50
C ALA A 66 7.49 -10.19 0.41
N ASN A 67 8.11 -9.11 0.90
CA ASN A 67 9.57 -8.97 0.88
C ASN A 67 10.30 -9.77 1.97
N PHE A 68 9.59 -10.19 3.04
CA PHE A 68 10.23 -10.85 4.18
C PHE A 68 9.40 -11.93 4.89
N ILE A 69 8.15 -12.13 4.49
CA ILE A 69 7.25 -13.19 4.98
C ILE A 69 7.13 -14.27 3.92
N GLN A 70 7.06 -15.52 4.35
CA GLN A 70 6.85 -16.67 3.48
C GLN A 70 5.55 -16.51 2.68
N PRO A 71 5.60 -16.67 1.34
CA PRO A 71 4.42 -16.53 0.49
C PRO A 71 3.25 -17.41 0.92
N GLU A 72 3.53 -18.60 1.43
CA GLU A 72 2.54 -19.57 1.90
C GLU A 72 1.69 -19.00 3.03
N ILE A 73 2.30 -18.26 3.96
CA ILE A 73 1.61 -17.60 5.08
C ILE A 73 0.71 -16.48 4.56
N ILE A 74 1.19 -15.70 3.58
CA ILE A 74 0.42 -14.58 2.98
C ILE A 74 -0.77 -15.10 2.18
N ILE A 75 -0.62 -16.22 1.47
CA ILE A 75 -1.66 -16.84 0.66
C ILE A 75 -2.71 -17.54 1.54
N ALA A 76 -2.28 -18.24 2.59
CA ALA A 76 -3.18 -18.97 3.48
C ALA A 76 -4.00 -18.06 4.40
N THR A 77 -3.55 -16.81 4.63
CA THR A 77 -4.22 -15.89 5.55
C THR A 77 -5.35 -15.11 4.86
N VAL A 78 -6.55 -15.20 5.43
CA VAL A 78 -7.74 -14.45 4.94
C VAL A 78 -7.59 -12.95 5.21
N ASP A 79 -7.20 -12.57 6.43
CA ASP A 79 -6.98 -11.17 6.81
C ASP A 79 -5.49 -10.90 7.03
N ILE A 80 -4.87 -10.22 6.06
CA ILE A 80 -3.44 -9.89 6.10
C ILE A 80 -3.03 -9.02 7.31
N LEU A 81 -3.99 -8.36 7.97
CA LEU A 81 -3.76 -7.56 9.18
C LEU A 81 -3.46 -8.43 10.40
N THR A 82 -3.74 -9.73 10.33
CA THR A 82 -3.58 -10.69 11.43
C THR A 82 -2.29 -11.51 11.34
N ILE A 83 -1.52 -11.36 10.27
CA ILE A 83 -0.27 -12.09 10.07
C ILE A 83 0.69 -11.74 11.20
N ASP A 84 1.16 -12.77 11.92
CA ASP A 84 2.25 -12.63 12.89
C ASP A 84 3.59 -12.49 12.16
N TYR A 85 3.85 -11.27 11.70
CA TYR A 85 5.03 -10.92 10.92
C TYR A 85 6.32 -10.89 11.75
N ARG A 86 6.23 -10.94 13.09
CA ARG A 86 7.41 -10.94 13.99
C ARG A 86 7.90 -12.34 14.29
N ASN A 87 7.04 -13.35 14.15
CA ASN A 87 7.45 -14.74 14.27
C ASN A 87 8.46 -15.11 13.17
N LYS A 88 9.69 -15.44 13.57
CA LYS A 88 10.78 -15.79 12.67
C LYS A 88 10.50 -17.06 11.85
N VAL A 89 9.63 -17.95 12.32
CA VAL A 89 9.19 -19.14 11.57
C VAL A 89 8.38 -18.76 10.34
N ASN A 90 7.64 -17.64 10.39
CA ASN A 90 6.85 -17.14 9.27
C ASN A 90 7.69 -16.30 8.29
N GLN A 91 8.90 -15.91 8.68
CA GLN A 91 9.76 -15.06 7.86
C GLN A 91 10.58 -15.88 6.86
N LEU A 92 10.96 -15.24 5.76
CA LEU A 92 11.90 -15.78 4.80
C LEU A 92 13.28 -15.96 5.44
N PRO A 93 14.09 -16.94 5.01
CA PRO A 93 15.49 -17.02 5.38
C PRO A 93 16.29 -15.85 4.79
N ARG A 94 17.51 -15.63 5.30
CA ARG A 94 18.34 -14.46 4.98
C ARG A 94 18.54 -14.25 3.47
N ASN A 95 18.94 -15.31 2.78
CA ASN A 95 19.22 -15.34 1.35
C ASN A 95 17.97 -15.20 0.46
N SER A 96 16.78 -15.22 1.05
CA SER A 96 15.51 -15.06 0.33
C SER A 96 14.84 -13.72 0.64
N LEU A 97 15.42 -12.87 1.50
CA LEU A 97 14.90 -11.52 1.71
C LEU A 97 15.03 -10.72 0.42
N VAL A 98 13.96 -10.01 0.05
CA VAL A 98 13.98 -9.14 -1.12
C VAL A 98 14.74 -7.87 -0.74
N VAL A 99 15.84 -7.58 -1.45
CA VAL A 99 16.72 -6.43 -1.16
C VAL A 99 16.89 -5.48 -2.36
N GLY A 100 16.32 -5.84 -3.52
CA GLY A 100 16.44 -5.10 -4.78
C GLY A 100 17.57 -5.64 -5.67
N ASN A 101 17.39 -5.55 -6.98
CA ASN A 101 18.33 -6.09 -7.97
C ASN A 101 19.71 -5.44 -7.87
N ASP A 102 19.77 -4.12 -7.65
CA ASP A 102 21.02 -3.39 -7.51
C ASP A 102 21.91 -3.94 -6.37
N ILE A 103 21.32 -4.52 -5.33
CA ILE A 103 22.10 -5.18 -4.26
C ILE A 103 22.54 -6.57 -4.67
N LEU A 104 21.69 -7.30 -5.40
CA LEU A 104 22.06 -8.60 -5.95
C LEU A 104 23.24 -8.49 -6.92
N ASP A 105 23.37 -7.36 -7.62
CA ASP A 105 24.50 -7.07 -8.49
C ASP A 105 25.77 -6.68 -7.70
N LEU A 106 25.61 -6.06 -6.51
CA LEU A 106 26.73 -5.70 -5.62
C LEU A 106 27.26 -6.89 -4.81
N ILE A 107 26.44 -7.89 -4.49
CA ILE A 107 26.84 -9.01 -3.64
C ILE A 107 28.06 -9.78 -4.22
N PRO A 108 28.09 -10.15 -5.52
CA PRO A 108 29.24 -10.84 -6.11
C PRO A 108 30.53 -10.02 -6.08
N GLU A 109 30.45 -8.68 -6.18
CA GLU A 109 31.63 -7.80 -6.13
C GLU A 109 32.29 -7.81 -4.73
N PHE A 110 31.52 -8.11 -3.68
CA PHE A 110 31.95 -8.06 -2.29
C PHE A 110 31.65 -9.36 -1.52
N GLU A 111 31.69 -10.51 -2.20
CA GLU A 111 31.27 -11.80 -1.64
C GLU A 111 32.02 -12.14 -0.35
N ASP A 112 33.34 -11.96 -0.33
CA ASP A 112 34.21 -12.21 0.84
C ASP A 112 33.92 -11.28 2.03
N GLU A 113 33.36 -10.09 1.76
CA GLU A 113 33.01 -9.11 2.80
C GLU A 113 31.58 -9.30 3.32
N ILE A 114 30.73 -10.05 2.62
CA ILE A 114 29.30 -10.22 2.91
C ILE A 114 28.99 -11.64 3.39
N HIS A 115 29.45 -12.67 2.69
CA HIS A 115 29.05 -14.05 2.97
C HIS A 115 29.76 -14.59 4.20
N GLY A 116 28.98 -15.03 5.20
CA GLY A 116 29.52 -15.56 6.46
C GLY A 116 30.20 -14.51 7.35
N THR A 117 30.07 -13.22 7.05
CA THR A 117 30.68 -12.14 7.83
C THR A 117 29.68 -11.47 8.78
N VAL A 118 30.20 -10.94 9.89
CA VAL A 118 29.40 -10.13 10.84
C VAL A 118 28.77 -8.91 10.16
N MET A 119 29.38 -8.37 9.10
CA MET A 119 28.86 -7.22 8.37
C MET A 119 27.63 -7.60 7.54
N GLY A 120 27.72 -8.69 6.76
CA GLY A 120 26.58 -9.22 6.01
C GLY A 120 25.42 -9.60 6.93
N ASP A 121 25.71 -10.25 8.06
CA ASP A 121 24.73 -10.58 9.09
C ASP A 121 23.95 -9.34 9.56
N ARG A 122 24.69 -8.29 9.95
CA ARG A 122 24.10 -7.02 10.39
C ARG A 122 23.30 -6.31 9.29
N PHE A 123 23.72 -6.42 8.03
CA PHE A 123 22.98 -5.84 6.92
C PHE A 123 21.60 -6.51 6.79
N TYR A 124 21.55 -7.84 6.72
CA TYR A 124 20.26 -8.54 6.59
C TYR A 124 19.38 -8.42 7.83
N ASP A 125 19.97 -8.34 9.03
CA ASP A 125 19.21 -8.03 10.24
C ASP A 125 18.59 -6.63 10.17
N SER A 126 19.32 -5.66 9.61
CA SER A 126 18.80 -4.30 9.38
C SER A 126 17.68 -4.30 8.33
N VAL A 127 17.79 -5.09 7.26
CA VAL A 127 16.72 -5.28 6.25
C VAL A 127 15.45 -5.82 6.90
N ARG A 128 15.56 -6.88 7.71
CA ARG A 128 14.40 -7.43 8.44
C ARG A 128 13.79 -6.39 9.37
N LEU A 129 14.62 -5.74 10.18
CA LEU A 129 14.17 -4.73 11.13
C LEU A 129 13.46 -3.58 10.42
N PHE A 130 13.97 -3.16 9.26
CA PHE A 130 13.31 -2.16 8.42
C PHE A 130 11.91 -2.62 8.02
N TYR A 131 11.77 -3.82 7.44
CA TYR A 131 10.46 -4.31 7.00
C TYR A 131 9.47 -4.51 8.15
N GLU A 132 9.91 -5.10 9.26
CA GLU A 132 9.10 -5.22 10.48
C GLU A 132 8.64 -3.84 10.99
N THR A 133 9.54 -2.86 10.96
CA THR A 133 9.23 -1.49 11.39
C THR A 133 8.23 -0.82 10.46
N VAL A 134 8.38 -0.97 9.15
CA VAL A 134 7.45 -0.41 8.15
C VAL A 134 6.07 -1.03 8.32
N VAL A 135 5.98 -2.36 8.38
CA VAL A 135 4.71 -3.08 8.59
C VAL A 135 4.06 -2.64 9.90
N SER A 136 4.83 -2.58 11.01
CA SER A 136 4.32 -2.11 12.29
C SER A 136 3.78 -0.68 12.22
N LYS A 137 4.43 0.22 11.49
CA LYS A 137 3.96 1.60 11.29
C LYS A 137 2.73 1.66 10.41
N MET A 138 2.64 0.87 9.35
CA MET A 138 1.46 0.78 8.49
C MET A 138 0.24 0.33 9.28
N LEU A 139 0.36 -0.77 10.03
CA LEU A 139 -0.72 -1.30 10.87
C LEU A 139 -1.19 -0.28 11.93
N ALA A 140 -0.29 0.55 12.45
CA ALA A 140 -0.61 1.56 13.45
C ALA A 140 -1.21 2.85 12.86
N LYS A 141 -0.76 3.27 11.67
CA LYS A 141 -1.13 4.57 11.08
C LYS A 141 -2.25 4.49 10.06
N PHE A 142 -2.38 3.38 9.34
CA PHE A 142 -3.41 3.25 8.31
C PHE A 142 -4.78 2.96 8.94
N PRO A 143 -5.86 3.52 8.37
CA PRO A 143 -7.20 3.42 8.93
C PRO A 143 -7.88 2.08 8.59
N HIS A 144 -7.16 0.97 8.71
CA HIS A 144 -7.63 -0.37 8.31
C HIS A 144 -8.93 -0.80 9.01
N ARG A 145 -9.14 -0.32 10.25
CA ARG A 145 -10.33 -0.62 11.08
C ARG A 145 -11.38 0.49 11.05
N ASN A 146 -11.24 1.47 10.17
CA ASN A 146 -12.23 2.54 10.05
C ASN A 146 -13.47 2.00 9.31
N ALA A 147 -14.59 1.91 10.02
CA ALA A 147 -15.86 1.41 9.48
C ALA A 147 -16.37 2.30 8.34
N THR A 148 -16.27 3.62 8.47
CA THR A 148 -16.68 4.57 7.43
C THR A 148 -15.92 4.38 6.12
N LEU A 149 -14.60 4.18 6.16
CA LEU A 149 -13.82 3.90 4.95
C LEU A 149 -14.15 2.52 4.35
N SER A 150 -14.54 1.57 5.18
CA SER A 150 -15.03 0.27 4.71
C SER A 150 -16.38 0.42 4.01
N ASP A 151 -17.25 1.26 4.56
CA ASP A 151 -18.57 1.53 4.00
C ASP A 151 -18.47 2.29 2.68
N LEU A 152 -17.52 3.23 2.54
CA LEU A 152 -17.25 3.99 1.32
C LEU A 152 -16.62 3.19 0.18
N ALA A 153 -16.28 1.91 0.40
CA ALA A 153 -15.66 1.06 -0.62
C ALA A 153 -16.53 0.91 -1.90
N PHE A 154 -17.86 1.11 -1.80
CA PHE A 154 -18.77 1.04 -2.95
C PHE A 154 -18.50 2.13 -4.01
N LEU A 155 -17.85 3.23 -3.61
CA LEU A 155 -17.44 4.29 -4.51
C LEU A 155 -16.39 3.80 -5.51
N ASN A 156 -15.68 2.70 -5.22
CA ASN A 156 -14.87 2.02 -6.21
C ASN A 156 -15.78 1.11 -7.06
N PRO A 157 -15.89 1.34 -8.38
CA PRO A 157 -16.75 0.53 -9.24
C PRO A 157 -16.47 -0.97 -9.19
N ARG A 158 -15.24 -1.41 -8.86
CA ARG A 158 -14.91 -2.84 -8.70
C ARG A 158 -15.63 -3.51 -7.53
N ASN A 159 -16.07 -2.72 -6.55
CA ASN A 159 -16.61 -3.21 -5.29
C ASN A 159 -18.14 -3.08 -5.21
N HIS A 160 -18.80 -2.62 -6.27
CA HIS A 160 -20.24 -2.34 -6.24
C HIS A 160 -21.08 -3.55 -5.83
N THR A 161 -20.73 -4.74 -6.31
CA THR A 161 -21.42 -6.00 -5.97
C THR A 161 -21.20 -6.45 -4.52
N HIS A 162 -20.06 -6.12 -3.93
CA HIS A 162 -19.64 -6.61 -2.60
C HIS A 162 -20.15 -5.77 -1.43
N CYS A 163 -20.61 -4.53 -1.68
CA CYS A 163 -21.08 -3.65 -0.61
C CYS A 163 -22.49 -4.02 -0.11
N CYS A 164 -22.66 -3.99 1.21
CA CYS A 164 -23.93 -4.27 1.89
C CYS A 164 -24.79 -3.00 1.99
N ILE A 165 -26.12 -3.13 1.82
CA ILE A 165 -27.12 -2.05 1.98
C ILE A 165 -26.95 -1.31 3.32
N GLN A 166 -26.66 -2.05 4.40
CA GLN A 166 -26.45 -1.47 5.72
C GLN A 166 -25.33 -0.42 5.75
N SER A 167 -24.33 -0.57 4.88
CA SER A 167 -23.21 0.38 4.75
C SER A 167 -23.71 1.72 4.20
N ILE A 168 -24.57 1.69 3.18
CA ILE A 168 -25.20 2.89 2.61
C ILE A 168 -26.09 3.57 3.64
N THR A 169 -26.92 2.81 4.36
CA THR A 169 -27.77 3.35 5.42
C THR A 169 -26.94 4.04 6.52
N ARG A 170 -25.80 3.45 6.93
CA ARG A 170 -24.89 4.07 7.90
C ARG A 170 -24.29 5.37 7.37
N LEU A 171 -23.86 5.39 6.11
CA LEU A 171 -23.29 6.59 5.49
C LEU A 171 -24.32 7.72 5.37
N CYS A 172 -25.54 7.43 4.92
CA CYS A 172 -26.62 8.43 4.86
C CYS A 172 -26.88 9.03 6.25
N LYS A 173 -27.00 8.19 7.29
CA LYS A 173 -27.19 8.66 8.67
C LYS A 173 -26.00 9.45 9.23
N GLN A 174 -24.78 9.14 8.78
CA GLN A 174 -23.57 9.76 9.29
C GLN A 174 -23.26 11.11 8.63
N PHE A 175 -23.49 11.24 7.31
CA PHE A 175 -23.04 12.39 6.53
C PHE A 175 -24.15 13.24 5.94
N MET A 176 -25.36 12.70 5.83
CA MET A 176 -26.45 13.39 5.18
C MET A 176 -27.56 13.70 6.19
N THR A 177 -28.12 14.90 6.07
CA THR A 177 -29.41 15.23 6.70
C THR A 177 -30.52 14.71 5.80
N THR A 178 -30.73 13.40 5.82
CA THR A 178 -31.68 12.69 4.95
C THR A 178 -32.83 12.14 5.77
N THR A 179 -34.04 12.27 5.25
CA THR A 179 -35.26 11.68 5.80
C THR A 179 -35.30 10.16 5.59
N SER A 180 -36.21 9.44 6.26
CA SER A 180 -36.32 7.98 6.06
C SER A 180 -36.71 7.62 4.63
N GLU A 181 -37.59 8.41 4.01
CA GLU A 181 -38.09 8.18 2.64
C GLU A 181 -36.96 8.33 1.61
N GLU A 182 -36.14 9.36 1.74
CA GLU A 182 -34.97 9.57 0.88
C GLU A 182 -33.91 8.46 1.08
N ILE A 183 -33.74 7.94 2.29
CA ILE A 183 -32.86 6.78 2.53
C ILE A 183 -33.39 5.55 1.79
N ASP A 184 -34.70 5.29 1.84
CA ASP A 184 -35.30 4.15 1.13
C ASP A 184 -35.14 4.28 -0.39
N GLN A 185 -35.28 5.49 -0.93
CA GLN A 185 -35.02 5.77 -2.35
C GLN A 185 -33.56 5.49 -2.72
N ILE A 186 -32.59 6.01 -1.95
CA ILE A 186 -31.16 5.76 -2.18
C ILE A 186 -30.85 4.26 -2.15
N ILE A 187 -31.48 3.50 -1.24
CA ILE A 187 -31.31 2.05 -1.16
C ILE A 187 -31.81 1.38 -2.43
N GLN A 188 -32.98 1.78 -2.95
CA GLN A 188 -33.51 1.22 -4.21
C GLN A 188 -32.59 1.51 -5.39
N GLU A 189 -32.12 2.75 -5.54
CA GLU A 189 -31.17 3.14 -6.58
C GLU A 189 -29.85 2.36 -6.47
N PHE A 190 -29.35 2.17 -5.24
CA PHE A 190 -28.16 1.37 -5.00
C PHE A 190 -28.36 -0.10 -5.36
N VAL A 191 -29.53 -0.69 -5.04
CA VAL A 191 -29.85 -2.06 -5.44
C VAL A 191 -29.91 -2.20 -6.95
N ALA A 192 -30.51 -1.23 -7.65
CA ALA A 192 -30.53 -1.20 -9.12
C ALA A 192 -29.10 -1.16 -9.67
N TYR A 193 -28.24 -0.28 -9.14
CA TYR A 193 -26.82 -0.20 -9.51
C TYR A 193 -26.08 -1.53 -9.32
N LYS A 194 -26.37 -2.28 -8.24
CA LYS A 194 -25.73 -3.58 -7.96
C LYS A 194 -26.06 -4.68 -8.97
N ILE A 195 -27.23 -4.62 -9.59
CA ILE A 195 -27.70 -5.65 -10.53
C ILE A 195 -27.47 -5.27 -12.00
N THR A 196 -27.09 -4.02 -12.25
CA THR A 196 -26.74 -3.55 -13.59
C THR A 196 -25.53 -4.31 -14.12
N PRO A 197 -25.63 -4.98 -15.28
CA PRO A 197 -24.50 -5.69 -15.87
C PRO A 197 -23.34 -4.75 -16.22
N ASP A 198 -22.09 -5.23 -16.10
CA ASP A 198 -20.89 -4.43 -16.35
C ASP A 198 -20.85 -3.77 -17.74
N ASN A 199 -21.49 -4.36 -18.75
CA ASN A 199 -21.55 -3.80 -20.11
C ASN A 199 -22.51 -2.60 -20.25
N GLN A 200 -23.35 -2.34 -19.24
CA GLN A 200 -24.23 -1.18 -19.15
C GLN A 200 -23.66 -0.09 -18.23
N LEU A 201 -22.56 -0.37 -17.53
CA LEU A 201 -21.85 0.59 -16.71
C LEU A 201 -20.78 1.33 -17.54
N PRO A 202 -20.42 2.57 -17.17
CA PRO A 202 -19.30 3.26 -17.77
C PRO A 202 -18.00 2.46 -17.63
N SER A 203 -17.10 2.64 -18.59
CA SER A 203 -15.80 1.97 -18.52
C SER A 203 -15.00 2.45 -17.30
N TYR A 204 -14.41 1.50 -16.58
CA TYR A 204 -13.58 1.78 -15.42
C TYR A 204 -12.20 1.17 -15.61
N ASN A 205 -11.17 2.01 -15.59
CA ASN A 205 -9.77 1.58 -15.66
C ASN A 205 -9.05 1.82 -14.31
N PRO A 206 -8.76 0.78 -13.51
CA PRO A 206 -8.13 0.95 -12.20
C PRO A 206 -6.71 1.53 -12.24
N THR A 207 -6.05 1.54 -13.41
CA THR A 207 -4.70 2.13 -13.55
C THR A 207 -4.73 3.65 -13.72
N ASP A 208 -5.88 4.23 -14.06
CA ASP A 208 -6.05 5.68 -14.14
C ASP A 208 -6.35 6.25 -12.74
N ILE A 209 -5.60 7.28 -12.35
CA ILE A 209 -5.72 7.94 -11.05
C ILE A 209 -7.10 8.59 -10.90
N ALA A 210 -7.64 9.16 -11.98
CA ALA A 210 -8.92 9.84 -12.02
C ALA A 210 -10.10 8.91 -12.39
N ALA A 211 -9.87 7.60 -12.51
CA ALA A 211 -10.86 6.64 -13.00
C ALA A 211 -12.16 6.62 -12.20
N ILE A 212 -12.09 6.79 -10.88
CA ILE A 212 -13.28 6.82 -10.01
C ILE A 212 -14.11 8.07 -10.33
N ASP A 213 -13.48 9.24 -10.43
CA ASP A 213 -14.17 10.50 -10.72
C ASP A 213 -14.75 10.50 -12.14
N HIS A 214 -14.00 10.01 -13.13
CA HIS A 214 -14.47 9.83 -14.50
C HIS A 214 -15.69 8.90 -14.57
N PHE A 215 -15.64 7.78 -13.84
CA PHE A 215 -16.75 6.83 -13.76
C PHE A 215 -18.01 7.49 -13.19
N TRP A 216 -17.92 8.14 -12.03
CA TRP A 216 -19.08 8.78 -11.39
C TRP A 216 -19.59 9.98 -12.18
N SER A 217 -18.71 10.72 -12.85
CA SER A 217 -19.12 11.77 -13.79
C SER A 217 -19.92 11.19 -14.95
N ALA A 218 -19.49 10.08 -15.54
CA ALA A 218 -20.23 9.40 -16.61
C ALA A 218 -21.57 8.82 -16.11
N MET A 219 -21.58 8.21 -14.91
CA MET A 219 -22.81 7.71 -14.28
C MET A 219 -23.85 8.82 -14.11
N SER A 220 -23.43 10.03 -13.74
CA SER A 220 -24.35 11.17 -13.55
C SER A 220 -25.03 11.64 -14.84
N THR A 221 -24.45 11.30 -15.99
CA THR A 221 -24.99 11.63 -17.32
C THR A 221 -25.86 10.54 -17.93
N LEU A 222 -25.93 9.36 -17.30
CA LEU A 222 -26.83 8.30 -17.76
C LEU A 222 -28.27 8.77 -17.57
N PRO A 223 -29.13 8.67 -18.60
CA PRO A 223 -30.53 8.97 -18.44
C PRO A 223 -31.08 8.09 -17.32
N HIS A 224 -31.75 8.69 -16.34
CA HIS A 224 -32.51 7.93 -15.36
C HIS A 224 -33.42 7.00 -16.16
N SER A 225 -33.13 5.71 -16.17
CA SER A 225 -34.01 4.73 -16.80
C SER A 225 -35.32 4.87 -16.05
N ASN A 226 -36.28 5.55 -16.69
CA ASN A 226 -37.62 5.74 -16.19
C ASN A 226 -38.13 4.39 -15.70
N ALA A 227 -38.16 4.22 -14.38
CA ALA A 227 -39.16 3.39 -13.77
C ALA A 227 -40.46 4.19 -13.95
N ASP A 228 -41.18 3.88 -15.02
CA ASP A 228 -42.57 4.28 -15.23
C ASP A 228 -43.26 3.12 -15.93
N PRO A 229 -44.51 2.76 -15.57
CA PRO A 229 -45.04 2.51 -14.23
C PRO A 229 -45.38 1.02 -14.02
#